data_AF-A0A6B0SHH5-F1
#
_entry.id   AF-A0A6B0SHH5-F1
#
_cell.length_a   1.000
_cell.length_b   1.000
_cell.length_c   1.000
_cell.angle_alpha   90.00
_cell.angle_beta   90.00
_cell.angle_gamma   90.00
#
_symmetry.space_group_name_H-M   'P 1'
#
loop_
_entity.id
_entity.type
_entity.pdbx_description
1 polymer ?
#
loop_
_entity_poly.entity_id
_entity_poly.type
_entity_poly.pdbx_seq_one_letter_code
_entity_poly.pdbx_strand_id
1 'polypeptide(L)'
;MTKVSIGFRGWRFEEDDVFDEHGDYRTFEEMSDDASARLRRLPALMDRPCDACYLAHGDDPDERNTPAAVYGEPRAEVLLCDEHERDFYYWFLEGDGDQHRGTEALQEAFREWFADGGRAPDWYDGPEHVATDPENTPDPDVPDPEIFNVEVPEDEQARVNLREPVEGVDEDDLDLEADYPTGDE
;
A
#
# COMPACT_ATOMS: atom_id res chain seq x y z
N MET A 1 -23.63 -8.86 -3.98
CA MET A 1 -22.42 -8.03 -3.99
C MET A 1 -21.53 -8.55 -2.89
N THR A 2 -20.65 -9.46 -3.28
CA THR A 2 -19.67 -10.08 -2.38
C THR A 2 -18.53 -9.09 -2.20
N LYS A 3 -18.07 -8.91 -0.96
CA LYS A 3 -16.94 -8.03 -0.64
C LYS A 3 -15.69 -8.85 -0.42
N VAL A 4 -14.64 -8.57 -1.18
CA VAL A 4 -13.34 -9.25 -1.10
C VAL A 4 -12.27 -8.33 -0.52
N SER A 5 -11.25 -8.93 0.08
CA SER A 5 -10.03 -8.25 0.53
C SER A 5 -8.85 -8.81 -0.26
N ILE A 6 -7.91 -7.95 -0.65
CA ILE A 6 -6.79 -8.29 -1.54
C ILE A 6 -5.51 -7.79 -0.89
N GLY A 7 -4.57 -8.69 -0.63
CA GLY A 7 -3.31 -8.43 0.06
C GLY A 7 -3.48 -8.18 1.56
N PHE A 8 -4.26 -7.18 1.94
CA PHE A 8 -4.50 -6.79 3.33
C PHE A 8 -5.96 -6.94 3.72
N ARG A 9 -6.19 -7.19 5.01
CA ARG A 9 -7.51 -7.02 5.64
C ARG A 9 -7.84 -5.52 5.75
N GLY A 10 -9.12 -5.16 5.84
CA GLY A 10 -9.57 -3.77 6.04
C GLY A 10 -10.07 -3.09 4.77
N TRP A 11 -9.27 -3.02 3.69
CA TRP A 11 -9.79 -2.61 2.38
C TRP A 11 -10.71 -3.68 1.78
N ARG A 12 -11.93 -3.25 1.42
CA ARG A 12 -12.98 -4.13 0.91
C ARG A 12 -13.47 -3.67 -0.45
N PHE A 13 -13.20 -4.49 -1.45
CA PHE A 13 -13.58 -4.26 -2.84
C PHE A 13 -14.89 -4.97 -3.17
N GLU A 14 -15.68 -4.41 -4.08
CA GLU A 14 -16.76 -5.16 -4.71
C GLU A 14 -16.13 -6.21 -5.62
N GLU A 15 -16.52 -7.49 -5.47
CA GLU A 15 -15.99 -8.59 -6.30
C GLU A 15 -16.18 -8.30 -7.79
N ASP A 16 -17.38 -7.87 -8.20
CA ASP A 16 -17.71 -7.51 -9.59
C ASP A 16 -16.97 -6.28 -10.13
N ASP A 17 -16.36 -5.47 -9.26
CA ASP A 17 -15.57 -4.28 -9.67
C ASP A 17 -14.11 -4.65 -9.95
N VAL A 18 -13.61 -5.73 -9.34
CA VAL A 18 -12.22 -6.18 -9.48
C VAL A 18 -12.09 -7.37 -10.42
N PHE A 19 -13.05 -8.29 -10.38
CA PHE A 19 -13.06 -9.51 -11.18
C PHE A 19 -14.09 -9.43 -12.30
N ASP A 20 -13.77 -10.06 -13.42
CA ASP A 20 -14.71 -10.25 -14.52
C ASP A 20 -15.61 -11.48 -14.30
N GLU A 21 -16.46 -11.80 -15.27
CA GLU A 21 -17.38 -12.95 -15.19
C GLU A 21 -16.68 -14.32 -15.20
N HIS A 22 -15.40 -14.36 -15.57
CA HIS A 22 -14.56 -15.56 -15.58
C HIS A 22 -13.75 -15.71 -14.27
N GLY A 23 -13.77 -14.69 -13.41
CA GLY A 23 -12.99 -14.63 -12.17
C GLY A 23 -11.56 -14.12 -12.39
N ASP A 24 -11.26 -13.59 -13.57
CA ASP A 24 -9.97 -12.96 -13.88
C ASP A 24 -9.97 -11.50 -13.43
N TYR A 25 -8.78 -10.96 -13.13
CA TYR A 25 -8.65 -9.55 -12.78
C TYR A 25 -8.99 -8.66 -13.97
N ARG A 26 -9.86 -7.68 -13.74
CA ARG A 26 -10.10 -6.59 -14.70
C ARG A 26 -8.85 -5.74 -14.89
N THR A 27 -8.81 -4.98 -15.97
CA THR A 27 -7.77 -3.95 -16.11
C THR A 27 -8.07 -2.76 -15.19
N PHE A 28 -7.03 -2.00 -14.82
CA PHE A 28 -7.17 -0.81 -13.97
C PHE A 28 -8.07 0.29 -14.55
N GLU A 29 -8.34 0.27 -15.85
CA GLU A 29 -9.21 1.21 -16.56
C GLU A 29 -10.69 0.80 -16.51
N GLU A 30 -10.95 -0.49 -16.28
CA GLU A 30 -12.30 -1.05 -16.18
C GLU A 30 -12.84 -1.08 -14.75
N MET A 31 -11.94 -0.95 -13.76
CA MET A 31 -12.26 -0.84 -12.34
C MET A 31 -12.76 0.56 -11.98
N SER A 32 -13.48 0.69 -10.87
CA SER A 32 -13.73 2.00 -10.27
C SER A 32 -12.43 2.74 -9.95
N ASP A 33 -12.47 4.08 -10.02
CA ASP A 33 -11.32 4.94 -9.70
C ASP A 33 -10.74 4.62 -8.31
N ASP A 34 -11.64 4.33 -7.37
CA ASP A 34 -11.36 4.00 -5.97
C ASP A 34 -10.64 2.65 -5.81
N ALA A 35 -11.16 1.59 -6.45
CA ALA A 35 -10.51 0.28 -6.44
C ALA A 35 -9.15 0.32 -7.13
N SER A 36 -9.07 0.95 -8.30
CA SER A 36 -7.85 1.11 -9.08
C SER A 36 -6.77 1.89 -8.30
N ALA A 37 -7.14 2.98 -7.64
CA ALA A 37 -6.21 3.76 -6.81
C ALA A 37 -5.66 2.95 -5.63
N ARG A 38 -6.48 2.17 -4.94
CA ARG A 38 -6.06 1.32 -3.83
C ARG A 38 -5.19 0.14 -4.28
N LEU A 39 -5.57 -0.56 -5.35
CA LEU A 39 -4.79 -1.69 -5.86
C LEU A 39 -3.39 -1.27 -6.34
N ARG A 40 -3.26 -0.10 -6.99
CA ARG A 40 -1.95 0.46 -7.37
C ARG A 40 -1.06 0.80 -6.16
N ARG A 41 -1.64 1.01 -4.97
CA ARG A 41 -0.87 1.27 -3.74
C ARG A 41 -0.35 0.00 -3.09
N LEU A 42 -1.00 -1.16 -3.28
CA LEU A 42 -0.66 -2.40 -2.59
C LEU A 42 0.84 -2.75 -2.61
N PRO A 43 1.56 -2.71 -3.75
CA PRO A 43 2.99 -3.05 -3.75
C PRO A 43 3.80 -2.18 -2.79
N ALA A 44 3.54 -0.87 -2.79
CA ALA A 44 4.22 0.07 -1.90
C ALA A 44 3.82 -0.09 -0.42
N LEU A 45 2.69 -0.74 -0.13
CA LEU A 45 2.23 -1.01 1.24
C LEU A 45 2.83 -2.31 1.80
N MET A 46 3.02 -3.33 0.95
CA MET A 46 3.59 -4.62 1.34
C MET A 46 5.03 -4.53 1.85
N ASP A 47 5.82 -3.60 1.32
CA ASP A 47 7.19 -3.36 1.78
C ASP A 47 7.29 -2.52 3.07
N ARG A 48 6.18 -1.97 3.59
CA ARG A 48 6.21 -1.13 4.78
C ARG A 48 5.95 -1.95 6.05
N PRO A 49 6.58 -1.62 7.18
CA PRO A 49 6.27 -2.26 8.45
C PRO A 49 4.92 -1.80 9.02
N CYS A 50 4.44 -2.48 10.05
CA CYS A 50 3.37 -1.97 10.89
C CYS A 50 3.73 -0.60 11.50
N ASP A 51 2.81 0.37 11.40
CA ASP A 51 2.99 1.73 11.91
C ASP A 51 3.27 1.77 13.41
N ALA A 52 2.55 0.96 14.18
CA ALA A 52 2.70 0.87 15.63
C ALA A 52 4.03 0.21 16.04
N CYS A 53 4.43 -0.89 15.37
CA CYS A 53 5.75 -1.48 15.57
C CYS A 53 6.87 -0.48 15.26
N TYR A 54 6.75 0.28 14.17
CA TYR A 54 7.72 1.31 13.81
C TYR A 54 7.81 2.40 14.88
N LEU A 55 6.69 2.85 15.44
CA LEU A 55 6.69 3.83 16.54
C LEU A 55 7.30 3.28 17.84
N ALA A 56 7.12 1.98 18.11
CA ALA A 56 7.62 1.35 19.32
C ALA A 56 9.13 1.01 19.25
N HIS A 57 9.60 0.52 18.09
CA HIS A 57 10.93 -0.06 17.91
C HIS A 57 11.83 0.72 16.95
N GLY A 58 11.29 1.74 16.26
CA GLY A 58 12.03 2.54 15.29
C GLY A 58 12.42 1.76 14.05
N ASP A 59 13.71 1.83 13.69
CA ASP A 59 14.27 1.24 12.47
C ASP A 59 14.74 -0.21 12.63
N ASP A 60 14.54 -0.83 13.80
CA ASP A 60 14.97 -2.20 14.03
C ASP A 60 14.11 -3.20 13.22
N PRO A 61 14.67 -3.92 12.24
CA PRO A 61 13.89 -4.80 11.37
C PRO A 61 13.42 -6.07 12.08
N ASP A 62 14.12 -6.55 13.09
CA ASP A 62 13.80 -7.82 13.77
C ASP A 62 12.61 -7.68 14.73
N GLU A 63 12.32 -6.46 15.18
CA GLU A 63 11.18 -6.15 16.06
C GLU A 63 9.94 -5.63 15.31
N ARG A 64 9.97 -5.59 13.97
CA ARG A 64 8.85 -5.11 13.15
C ARG A 64 8.08 -6.26 12.53
N ASN A 65 6.81 -6.39 12.91
CA ASN A 65 5.91 -7.33 12.28
C ASN A 65 5.46 -6.85 10.90
N THR A 66 5.27 -7.79 9.98
CA THR A 66 4.62 -7.58 8.68
C THR A 66 3.18 -7.11 8.91
N PRO A 67 2.71 -6.06 8.19
CA PRO A 67 1.33 -5.65 8.28
C PRO A 67 0.38 -6.71 7.70
N ALA A 68 -0.74 -6.94 8.38
CA ALA A 68 -1.82 -7.83 7.98
C ALA A 68 -3.09 -7.07 7.57
N ALA A 69 -3.24 -5.83 8.03
CA ALA A 69 -4.41 -4.99 7.79
C ALA A 69 -4.03 -3.56 7.36
N VAL A 70 -4.89 -2.97 6.53
CA VAL A 70 -4.81 -1.59 6.04
C VAL A 70 -6.14 -0.87 6.25
N TYR A 71 -6.08 0.33 6.83
CA TYR A 71 -7.24 1.20 7.05
C TYR A 71 -7.00 2.60 6.50
N GLY A 72 -8.09 3.30 6.16
CA GLY A 72 -8.04 4.69 5.69
C GLY A 72 -8.01 4.84 4.17
N GLU A 73 -7.79 6.08 3.75
CA GLU A 73 -7.76 6.46 2.33
C GLU A 73 -6.36 6.28 1.73
N PRO A 74 -6.26 6.13 0.39
CA PRO A 74 -4.98 6.16 -0.29
C PRO A 74 -4.15 7.38 0.12
N ARG A 75 -2.87 7.16 0.43
CA ARG A 75 -1.89 8.12 0.98
C ARG A 75 -2.05 8.50 2.45
N ALA A 76 -3.12 8.08 3.11
CA ALA A 76 -3.34 8.21 4.55
C ALA A 76 -3.62 6.84 5.18
N GLU A 77 -2.90 5.81 4.73
CA GLU A 77 -3.15 4.43 5.13
C GLU A 77 -2.50 4.10 6.47
N VAL A 78 -3.25 3.51 7.40
CA VAL A 78 -2.72 2.92 8.64
C VAL A 78 -2.46 1.43 8.40
N LEU A 79 -1.21 1.00 8.55
CA LEU A 79 -0.77 -0.39 8.39
C LEU A 79 -0.53 -1.04 9.75
N LEU A 80 -1.17 -2.18 9.97
CA LEU A 80 -1.19 -2.84 11.28
C LEU A 80 -0.94 -4.34 11.14
N CYS A 81 -0.12 -4.89 12.03
CA CYS A 81 -0.09 -6.33 12.27
C CYS A 81 -1.28 -6.75 13.15
N ASP A 82 -1.55 -8.05 13.27
CA ASP A 82 -2.63 -8.60 14.10
C ASP A 82 -2.63 -8.07 15.54
N GLU A 83 -1.46 -7.89 16.13
CA GLU A 83 -1.33 -7.42 17.53
C GLU A 83 -1.79 -5.97 17.69
N HIS A 84 -1.36 -5.08 16.79
CA HIS A 84 -1.65 -3.65 16.85
C HIS A 84 -2.99 -3.27 16.22
N GLU A 85 -3.59 -4.17 15.44
CA GLU A 85 -4.93 -4.00 14.91
C GLU A 85 -5.94 -3.84 16.05
N ARG A 86 -5.79 -4.60 17.14
CA ARG A 86 -6.60 -4.46 18.34
C ARG A 86 -6.56 -3.03 18.92
N ASP A 87 -5.37 -2.46 19.04
CA ASP A 87 -5.18 -1.11 19.59
C ASP A 87 -5.87 -0.06 18.73
N PHE A 88 -5.75 -0.20 17.41
CA PHE A 88 -6.45 0.65 16.45
C PHE A 88 -7.97 0.54 16.58
N TYR A 89 -8.52 -0.67 16.67
CA TYR A 89 -9.98 -0.85 16.82
C TYR A 89 -10.51 -0.23 18.10
N TYR A 90 -9.79 -0.38 19.22
CA TYR A 90 -10.16 0.25 20.47
C TYR A 90 -10.15 1.77 20.32
N TRP A 91 -9.08 2.36 19.80
CA TRP A 91 -9.00 3.81 19.55
C TRP A 91 -10.10 4.29 18.60
N PHE A 92 -10.34 3.55 17.53
CA PHE A 92 -11.27 3.93 16.49
C PHE A 92 -12.72 3.92 16.98
N LEU A 93 -13.11 2.92 17.77
CA LEU A 93 -14.48 2.76 18.27
C LEU A 93 -14.75 3.52 19.58
N GLU A 94 -13.77 3.57 20.49
CA GLU A 94 -13.95 4.07 21.87
C GLU A 94 -13.13 5.33 22.17
N GLY A 95 -12.06 5.60 21.41
CA GLY A 95 -11.08 6.67 21.65
C GLY A 95 -11.17 7.87 20.71
N ASP A 96 -12.38 8.16 20.19
CA ASP A 96 -12.68 9.24 19.24
C ASP A 96 -12.08 9.08 17.83
N GLY A 97 -11.47 7.93 17.48
CA GLY A 97 -10.87 7.76 16.16
C GLY A 97 -11.86 7.75 14.98
N ASP A 98 -13.13 7.37 15.18
CA ASP A 98 -14.16 7.34 14.12
C ASP A 98 -14.40 8.71 13.47
N GLN A 99 -14.13 9.83 14.17
CA GLN A 99 -14.26 11.17 13.60
C GLN A 99 -13.29 11.42 12.43
N HIS A 100 -12.20 10.64 12.35
CA HIS A 100 -11.20 10.72 11.30
C HIS A 100 -11.47 9.74 10.13
N ARG A 101 -12.59 9.01 10.16
CA ARG A 101 -12.97 8.07 9.10
C ARG A 101 -13.04 8.77 7.74
N GLY A 102 -12.33 8.22 6.76
CA GLY A 102 -12.30 8.74 5.38
C GLY A 102 -11.55 10.07 5.24
N THR A 103 -10.78 10.48 6.25
CA THR A 103 -9.97 11.69 6.22
C THR A 103 -8.49 11.36 6.06
N GLU A 104 -7.73 12.29 5.47
CA GLU A 104 -6.27 12.18 5.37
C GLU A 104 -5.58 12.25 6.75
N ALA A 105 -6.29 12.71 7.78
CA ALA A 105 -5.78 12.84 9.14
C ALA A 105 -5.83 11.53 9.95
N LEU A 106 -6.51 10.48 9.47
CA LEU A 106 -6.67 9.20 10.20
C LEU A 106 -5.31 8.63 10.64
N GLN A 107 -4.35 8.63 9.73
CA GLN A 107 -3.03 8.06 9.99
C GLN A 107 -2.27 8.83 11.06
N GLU A 108 -2.22 10.16 10.94
CA GLU A 108 -1.52 11.00 11.90
C GLU A 108 -2.18 10.93 13.28
N ALA A 109 -3.51 11.00 13.35
CA ALA A 109 -4.24 10.93 14.60
C ALA A 109 -4.03 9.61 15.35
N PHE A 110 -4.03 8.48 14.63
CA PHE A 110 -3.72 7.19 15.26
C PHE A 110 -2.28 7.13 15.76
N ARG A 111 -1.31 7.58 14.95
CA ARG A 111 0.11 7.59 15.31
C ARG A 111 0.38 8.47 16.54
N GLU A 112 -0.24 9.64 16.61
CA GLU A 112 -0.15 10.55 17.75
C GLU A 112 -0.71 9.88 19.01
N TRP A 113 -1.94 9.34 18.93
CA TRP A 113 -2.56 8.64 20.05
C TRP A 113 -1.71 7.46 20.56
N PHE A 114 -1.14 6.68 19.64
CA PHE A 114 -0.29 5.54 20.00
C PHE A 114 1.04 5.98 20.61
N ALA A 115 1.63 7.06 20.11
CA ALA A 115 2.87 7.65 20.65
C ALA A 115 2.67 8.21 22.07
N ASP A 116 1.49 8.73 22.38
CA ASP A 116 1.09 9.19 23.72
C ASP A 116 0.82 8.04 24.71
N GLY A 117 1.02 6.79 24.29
CA GLY A 117 0.84 5.59 25.11
C GLY A 117 -0.57 5.00 25.03
N GLY A 118 -1.37 5.41 24.05
CA GLY A 118 -2.66 4.81 23.76
C GLY A 118 -2.52 3.33 23.40
N ARG A 119 -3.16 2.46 24.18
CA ARG A 119 -3.22 1.01 23.95
C ARG A 119 -4.62 0.51 24.27
N ALA A 120 -5.03 -0.57 23.61
CA ALA A 120 -6.23 -1.28 24.04
C ALA A 120 -5.99 -1.89 25.44
N PRO A 121 -6.99 -1.87 26.33
CA PRO A 121 -6.93 -2.60 27.59
C PRO A 121 -6.78 -4.11 27.35
N ASP A 122 -6.16 -4.84 28.29
CA ASP A 122 -5.96 -6.29 28.19
C ASP A 122 -7.24 -7.11 28.00
N TRP A 123 -8.40 -6.58 28.41
CA TRP A 123 -9.70 -7.24 28.27
C TRP A 123 -10.32 -7.07 26.89
N TYR A 124 -9.78 -6.20 26.05
CA TYR A 124 -10.29 -5.98 24.71
C TYR A 124 -9.70 -7.05 23.79
N ASP A 125 -10.55 -7.90 23.21
CA ASP A 125 -10.09 -9.01 22.36
C ASP A 125 -9.76 -8.55 20.93
N GLY A 126 -10.25 -7.37 20.53
CA GLY A 126 -10.11 -6.87 19.17
C GLY A 126 -11.22 -7.38 18.23
N PRO A 127 -11.08 -7.12 16.92
CA PRO A 127 -12.02 -7.63 15.93
C PRO A 127 -11.88 -9.15 15.77
N GLU A 128 -13.01 -9.87 15.78
CA GLU A 128 -13.03 -11.29 15.40
C GLU A 128 -12.94 -11.39 13.87
N HIS A 129 -11.83 -11.90 13.37
CA HIS A 129 -11.65 -12.20 11.95
C HIS A 129 -12.06 -13.64 11.66
N VAL A 130 -12.77 -13.85 10.56
CA VAL A 130 -12.92 -15.20 10.01
C VAL A 130 -11.53 -15.67 9.60
N ALA A 131 -11.08 -16.79 10.16
CA ALA A 131 -9.82 -17.43 9.80
C ALA A 131 -9.85 -17.78 8.31
N THR A 132 -9.34 -16.87 7.49
CA THR A 132 -9.14 -17.02 6.07
C THR A 132 -7.64 -17.05 5.96
N ASP A 133 -7.05 -18.25 5.88
CA ASP A 133 -5.60 -18.47 5.95
C ASP A 133 -4.95 -17.84 4.71
N PRO A 134 -4.41 -16.60 4.80
CA PRO A 134 -3.93 -15.91 3.62
C PRO A 134 -2.64 -16.56 3.10
N GLU A 135 -1.92 -17.26 3.96
CA GLU A 135 -0.72 -18.04 3.66
C GLU A 135 -1.01 -19.34 2.88
N ASN A 136 -2.27 -19.81 2.87
CA ASN A 136 -2.76 -20.88 1.98
C ASN A 136 -3.41 -20.37 0.71
N THR A 137 -3.43 -19.05 0.47
CA THR A 137 -3.85 -18.53 -0.82
C THR A 137 -2.84 -19.04 -1.85
N PRO A 138 -3.28 -19.63 -2.99
CA PRO A 138 -2.36 -19.97 -4.06
C PRO A 138 -1.57 -18.71 -4.41
N ASP A 139 -0.24 -18.78 -4.31
CA ASP A 139 0.60 -17.74 -4.86
C ASP A 139 0.20 -17.63 -6.34
N PRO A 140 -0.19 -16.45 -6.85
CA PRO A 140 -0.45 -16.31 -8.27
C PRO A 140 0.80 -16.82 -8.99
N ASP A 141 0.62 -17.59 -10.06
CA ASP A 141 1.75 -18.06 -10.87
C ASP A 141 2.38 -16.80 -11.49
N VAL A 142 3.30 -16.15 -10.74
CA VAL A 142 4.05 -15.00 -11.21
C VAL A 142 4.85 -15.55 -12.35
N PRO A 143 4.53 -15.21 -13.61
CA PRO A 143 5.24 -15.78 -14.73
C PRO A 143 6.69 -15.37 -14.55
N ASP A 144 7.59 -16.34 -14.60
CA ASP A 144 9.03 -16.09 -14.48
C ASP A 144 9.38 -14.92 -15.41
N PRO A 145 10.08 -13.88 -14.94
CA PRO A 145 10.40 -12.72 -15.77
C PRO A 145 11.18 -13.10 -17.03
N GLU A 146 11.83 -14.27 -17.06
CA GLU A 146 12.46 -14.81 -18.27
C GLU A 146 11.45 -15.33 -19.32
N ILE A 147 10.19 -15.60 -18.97
CA ILE A 147 9.12 -15.97 -19.92
C ILE A 147 8.75 -14.77 -20.81
N PHE A 148 8.91 -13.54 -20.30
CA PHE A 148 8.71 -12.32 -21.07
C PHE A 148 9.95 -11.87 -21.85
N ASN A 149 11.10 -12.52 -21.66
CA ASN A 149 12.26 -12.33 -22.54
C ASN A 149 11.99 -13.04 -23.86
N VAL A 150 11.23 -12.39 -24.73
CA VAL A 150 11.16 -12.77 -26.14
C VAL A 150 12.56 -12.61 -26.72
N GLU A 151 13.13 -13.69 -27.27
CA GLU A 151 14.32 -13.62 -28.11
C GLU A 151 13.99 -12.82 -29.36
N VAL A 152 14.10 -11.50 -29.26
CA VAL A 152 14.00 -10.60 -30.40
C VAL A 152 15.26 -10.81 -31.24
N PRO A 153 15.15 -11.18 -32.53
CA PRO A 153 16.32 -11.38 -33.38
C PRO A 153 17.15 -10.07 -33.45
N GLU A 154 18.46 -10.19 -33.62
CA GLU A 154 19.41 -9.06 -33.47
C GLU A 154 19.08 -7.87 -34.38
N ASP A 155 18.36 -8.07 -35.48
CA ASP A 155 17.92 -7.04 -36.42
C ASP A 155 16.65 -6.29 -35.99
N GLU A 156 15.89 -6.82 -35.04
CA GLU A 156 14.69 -6.19 -34.46
C GLU A 156 14.95 -5.56 -33.08
N GLN A 157 16.13 -5.80 -32.49
CA GLN A 157 16.55 -5.19 -31.23
C GLN A 157 16.89 -3.70 -31.42
N ALA A 158 15.99 -2.82 -31.03
CA ALA A 158 16.25 -1.38 -30.99
C ALA A 158 17.02 -1.00 -29.72
N ARG A 159 18.26 -0.51 -29.86
CA ARG A 159 18.97 0.12 -28.74
C ARG A 159 18.39 1.51 -28.49
N VAL A 160 17.67 1.66 -27.38
CA VAL A 160 17.24 2.98 -26.90
C VAL A 160 18.46 3.68 -26.30
N ASN A 161 18.93 4.73 -26.97
CA ASN A 161 20.04 5.53 -26.48
C ASN A 161 19.49 6.65 -25.59
N LEU A 162 19.58 6.47 -24.28
CA LEU A 162 19.09 7.42 -23.26
C LEU A 162 19.78 8.80 -23.29
N ARG A 163 20.74 9.00 -24.20
CA ARG A 163 21.47 10.24 -24.41
C ARG A 163 21.09 10.96 -25.70
N GLU A 164 20.30 10.35 -26.58
CA GLU A 164 19.83 11.04 -27.78
C GLU A 164 18.75 12.06 -27.41
N PRO A 165 18.88 13.32 -27.85
CA PRO A 165 17.87 14.32 -27.62
C PRO A 165 16.60 13.90 -28.36
N VAL A 166 15.49 13.84 -27.64
CA VAL A 166 14.16 13.66 -28.24
C VAL A 166 13.88 14.85 -29.16
N GLU A 167 13.68 14.60 -30.45
CA GLU A 167 13.33 15.66 -31.41
C GLU A 167 11.99 16.31 -30.98
N GLY A 168 12.06 17.56 -30.51
CA GLY A 168 10.90 18.32 -30.01
C GLY A 168 11.03 18.86 -28.59
N VAL A 169 12.16 18.65 -27.92
CA VAL A 169 12.49 19.36 -26.67
C VAL A 169 13.53 20.43 -26.98
N ASP A 170 13.10 21.69 -26.98
CA ASP A 170 14.01 22.84 -27.06
C ASP A 170 14.84 22.90 -25.77
N GLU A 171 16.14 22.61 -25.88
CA GLU A 171 17.10 22.56 -24.77
C GLU A 171 17.23 23.92 -24.06
N ASP A 172 16.84 25.01 -24.73
CA ASP A 172 16.80 26.39 -24.21
C ASP A 172 15.62 26.67 -23.26
N ASP A 173 14.60 25.80 -23.16
CA ASP A 173 13.46 25.94 -22.22
C ASP A 173 13.67 25.10 -20.93
N LEU A 174 14.76 24.33 -20.88
CA LEU A 174 15.16 23.58 -19.68
C LEU A 174 16.00 24.49 -18.79
N ASP A 175 15.35 25.14 -17.81
CA ASP A 175 16.01 25.92 -16.75
C ASP A 175 16.77 24.98 -15.78
N LEU A 176 17.88 24.43 -16.28
CA LEU A 176 18.84 23.56 -15.59
C LEU A 176 19.81 24.36 -14.69
N GLU A 177 19.66 25.68 -14.63
CA GLU A 177 20.50 26.58 -13.83
C GLU A 177 19.91 26.87 -12.45
N ALA A 178 18.92 26.09 -12.00
CA ALA A 178 18.43 26.15 -10.63
C ALA A 178 19.59 25.93 -9.65
N ASP A 179 20.08 27.03 -9.07
CA ASP A 179 21.06 27.06 -7.99
C ASP A 179 20.40 26.44 -6.75
N TYR A 180 20.58 25.12 -6.60
CA TYR A 180 20.17 24.42 -5.40
C TYR A 180 21.04 24.94 -4.25
N PRO A 181 20.46 25.52 -3.18
CA PRO A 181 21.24 25.88 -2.01
C PRO A 181 21.77 24.60 -1.38
N THR A 182 23.01 24.25 -1.70
CA THR A 182 23.79 23.31 -0.91
C THR A 182 23.99 23.99 0.44
N GLY A 183 23.35 23.45 1.49
CA GLY A 183 23.53 23.95 2.84
C GLY A 183 25.00 23.86 3.23
N ASP A 184 25.62 25.02 3.46
CA ASP A 184 26.95 25.15 4.05
C ASP A 184 26.93 24.51 5.45
N GLU A 185 27.96 23.70 5.73
CA GLU A 185 28.20 22.97 6.99
C GLU A 185 28.42 23.89 8.21
#